data_AF-A0A2V7WW83-F1
#
_entry.id   AF-A0A2V7WW83-F1
#
_cell.length_a   1.000
_cell.length_b   1.000
_cell.length_c   1.000
_cell.angle_alpha   90.00
_cell.angle_beta   90.00
_cell.angle_gamma   90.00
#
_symmetry.space_group_name_H-M   'P 1'
#
loop_
_entity.id
_entity.type
_entity.pdbx_description
1 polymer ?
#
loop_
_entity_poly.entity_id
_entity_poly.type
_entity_poly.pdbx_seq_one_letter_code
_entity_poly.pdbx_strand_id
1 'polypeptide(L)'
;MDRHAVADRQVVAERELDLVEDPDVPPAAAEHALREHRPDSRAESDVATDRRVVEHLPEPEKRLHPGPLVEIDLPVVLRLERRVARIERGEERSDRERRLRVPDRFFPVHVAAQVQPRQLFADDDVPIEGGIVDSLGEPLDKPGIHFFPRGTDRESAEGHVAATLAERFRPVKLAVAVFLAALFEIPVCVPQTVGRDPQEPPAGKRAPNRIAGLAGSIARKHVDERALRETIEELVSCGTRQSLSSWDDPKRGIGCGRDKVLARFRKAAQSSGGRLDVRIDRFEATGPRTRDVAVRLENVLAFLPGTDPVLAKRVFLVSGHYDSMPSSVMDSESDAPGADDDASGVAVAVECARLLAPSTFRATLLFAAVSGEEQGLLGSTHLLAYLKENGYEVGGYLDNDIVGADLAPGGRHRVRVFSGGGPDGVDSPSRDLARAVEEIAGRDAVRLIFRLDRLGRGGDHRPFVEANLPAVRFTEPLEDYAHEHQTPRIEDGRLYGDRIEFLSFPFLGDVARANAETLRQLAQAPAAPVQVEVSGGVTPNAKIGWTAGEDRERAGFEILWRETTDPRWTVYDFATSAGESVLTGVSTDNRFFAVRAVGKNGARSIPVAAQLMPPPPKK
;
A
#
# COMPACT_ATOMS: atom_id res chain seq x y z
N MET A 1 -64.79 -11.92 5.95
CA MET A 1 -64.68 -13.39 5.82
C MET A 1 -63.78 -13.66 4.63
N ASP A 2 -62.88 -14.64 4.76
CA ASP A 2 -62.34 -15.55 3.71
C ASP A 2 -61.93 -15.03 2.31
N ARG A 3 -60.85 -15.51 1.67
CA ARG A 3 -59.63 -16.25 2.08
C ARG A 3 -58.71 -16.45 0.85
N HIS A 4 -57.43 -16.81 1.07
CA HIS A 4 -56.50 -17.41 0.10
C HIS A 4 -56.04 -16.52 -1.10
N ALA A 5 -54.88 -16.74 -1.75
CA ALA A 5 -53.61 -17.37 -1.33
C ALA A 5 -52.45 -16.97 -2.29
N VAL A 6 -51.22 -17.27 -1.89
CA VAL A 6 -49.93 -17.16 -2.63
C VAL A 6 -49.94 -18.24 -3.77
N ALA A 7 -49.24 -18.17 -4.91
CA ALA A 7 -47.80 -17.95 -5.00
C ALA A 7 -47.15 -17.73 -6.39
N ASP A 8 -45.91 -17.25 -6.29
CA ASP A 8 -44.68 -17.53 -7.07
C ASP A 8 -44.42 -16.88 -8.44
N ARG A 9 -43.13 -16.95 -8.79
CA ARG A 9 -42.39 -16.21 -9.82
C ARG A 9 -42.67 -16.69 -11.25
N GLN A 10 -42.70 -15.74 -12.18
CA GLN A 10 -42.15 -15.98 -13.51
C GLN A 10 -41.49 -14.71 -14.07
N VAL A 11 -40.43 -14.92 -14.86
CA VAL A 11 -39.69 -13.85 -15.54
C VAL A 11 -40.49 -13.39 -16.77
N VAL A 12 -40.57 -12.08 -16.99
CA VAL A 12 -41.03 -11.49 -18.26
C VAL A 12 -39.83 -10.78 -18.89
N ALA A 13 -39.64 -10.96 -20.19
CA ALA A 13 -38.48 -10.45 -20.92
C ALA A 13 -38.55 -8.94 -21.14
N GLU A 14 -37.37 -8.32 -21.27
CA GLU A 14 -37.20 -6.93 -21.73
C GLU A 14 -37.76 -6.74 -23.15
N ARG A 15 -38.19 -5.52 -23.48
CA ARG A 15 -38.44 -5.14 -24.87
C ARG A 15 -38.24 -3.65 -25.14
N GLU A 16 -37.82 -3.40 -26.38
CA GLU A 16 -37.82 -2.13 -27.11
C GLU A 16 -37.07 -0.94 -26.46
N LEU A 17 -35.81 -0.79 -26.91
CA LEU A 17 -35.10 0.48 -26.98
C LEU A 17 -35.67 1.34 -28.12
N ASP A 18 -36.24 2.51 -27.79
CA ASP A 18 -36.49 3.58 -28.77
C ASP A 18 -35.40 4.66 -28.70
N LEU A 19 -35.08 5.26 -29.84
CA LEU A 19 -33.99 6.23 -30.00
C LEU A 19 -34.53 7.65 -30.26
N VAL A 20 -34.31 8.53 -29.27
CA VAL A 20 -34.05 9.98 -29.38
C VAL A 20 -34.93 10.81 -30.34
N GLU A 21 -35.70 11.73 -29.75
CA GLU A 21 -35.91 13.07 -30.33
C GLU A 21 -35.12 14.10 -29.51
N ASP A 22 -34.55 15.10 -30.18
CA ASP A 22 -33.67 16.15 -29.62
C ASP A 22 -34.09 17.53 -30.17
N PRO A 23 -34.51 18.49 -29.32
CA PRO A 23 -34.90 19.83 -29.77
C PRO A 23 -34.04 20.99 -29.22
N ASP A 24 -33.39 21.66 -30.17
CA ASP A 24 -33.12 23.11 -30.26
C ASP A 24 -31.99 23.79 -29.44
N VAL A 25 -31.46 24.85 -30.07
CA VAL A 25 -30.21 25.58 -29.75
C VAL A 25 -30.53 27.05 -29.38
N PRO A 26 -29.82 27.68 -28.42
CA PRO A 26 -30.11 29.02 -27.92
C PRO A 26 -29.83 30.17 -28.93
N PRO A 27 -30.43 31.36 -28.72
CA PRO A 27 -30.41 32.45 -29.70
C PRO A 27 -29.22 33.42 -29.60
N ALA A 28 -28.68 33.75 -30.78
CA ALA A 28 -28.22 35.06 -31.25
C ALA A 28 -27.14 35.87 -30.45
N ALA A 29 -25.98 36.00 -31.09
CA ALA A 29 -25.17 37.24 -31.13
C ALA A 29 -24.80 37.53 -32.59
N ALA A 30 -24.51 38.78 -32.95
CA ALA A 30 -24.42 39.22 -34.35
C ALA A 30 -23.09 39.90 -34.72
N GLU A 31 -22.60 39.64 -35.94
CA GLU A 31 -22.07 40.67 -36.84
C GLU A 31 -22.01 40.16 -38.30
N HIS A 32 -21.77 41.04 -39.28
CA HIS A 32 -22.27 40.86 -40.66
C HIS A 32 -21.34 41.40 -41.76
N ALA A 33 -20.62 40.52 -42.49
CA ALA A 33 -19.79 40.90 -43.64
C ALA A 33 -19.61 39.81 -44.74
N LEU A 34 -20.48 39.86 -45.76
CA LEU A 34 -20.19 39.73 -47.21
C LEU A 34 -19.31 38.57 -47.79
N ARG A 35 -19.96 37.79 -48.70
CA ARG A 35 -19.44 37.29 -50.02
C ARG A 35 -18.38 36.16 -50.04
N GLU A 36 -18.35 35.25 -51.02
CA GLU A 36 -19.30 34.85 -52.10
C GLU A 36 -18.98 33.40 -52.59
N HIS A 37 -19.81 32.85 -53.49
CA HIS A 37 -19.61 31.61 -54.28
C HIS A 37 -19.70 30.20 -53.62
N ARG A 38 -20.89 29.60 -53.80
CA ARG A 38 -21.06 28.21 -54.30
C ARG A 38 -20.99 28.22 -55.85
N PRO A 39 -21.00 27.09 -56.60
CA PRO A 39 -21.28 25.69 -56.21
C PRO A 39 -20.06 24.76 -56.49
N ASP A 40 -20.09 23.43 -56.39
CA ASP A 40 -20.92 22.49 -57.15
C ASP A 40 -21.18 21.15 -56.42
N SER A 41 -22.17 20.39 -56.88
CA SER A 41 -22.64 19.17 -56.21
C SER A 41 -22.75 17.97 -57.17
N ARG A 42 -22.02 16.90 -56.87
CA ARG A 42 -22.36 15.54 -57.30
C ARG A 42 -22.26 14.60 -56.11
N ALA A 43 -23.34 13.89 -55.85
CA ALA A 43 -23.34 12.73 -54.99
C ALA A 43 -23.19 11.48 -55.86
N GLU A 44 -22.39 10.53 -55.39
CA GLU A 44 -22.51 9.14 -55.78
C GLU A 44 -22.20 8.31 -54.52
N SER A 45 -22.90 7.19 -54.36
CA SER A 45 -23.07 6.53 -53.05
C SER A 45 -22.52 5.11 -53.07
N ASP A 46 -21.58 4.82 -52.17
CA ASP A 46 -21.23 3.46 -51.78
C ASP A 46 -21.28 3.34 -50.26
N VAL A 47 -22.12 2.42 -49.76
CA VAL A 47 -22.32 2.15 -48.33
C VAL A 47 -21.83 0.74 -48.04
N ALA A 48 -20.67 0.63 -47.41
CA ALA A 48 -20.13 -0.62 -46.89
C ALA A 48 -20.07 -0.56 -45.36
N THR A 49 -21.14 -1.04 -44.70
CA THR A 49 -21.18 -1.20 -43.24
C THR A 49 -20.59 -2.55 -42.82
N ASP A 50 -19.65 -2.57 -41.86
CA ASP A 50 -19.39 -3.75 -41.04
C ASP A 50 -19.50 -3.37 -39.55
N ARG A 51 -20.53 -3.91 -38.88
CA ARG A 51 -20.72 -3.85 -37.42
C ARG A 51 -20.41 -5.23 -36.88
N ARG A 52 -19.26 -5.41 -36.23
CA ARG A 52 -18.90 -6.72 -35.66
C ARG A 52 -19.50 -6.95 -34.28
N VAL A 53 -20.05 -8.15 -34.13
CA VAL A 53 -20.64 -8.70 -32.91
C VAL A 53 -19.53 -9.26 -32.00
N VAL A 54 -19.75 -9.23 -30.70
CA VAL A 54 -18.92 -9.94 -29.71
C VAL A 54 -19.47 -11.35 -29.54
N GLU A 55 -18.71 -12.37 -29.93
CA GLU A 55 -19.03 -13.78 -29.66
C GLU A 55 -17.90 -14.52 -28.95
N HIS A 56 -18.30 -15.17 -27.85
CA HIS A 56 -17.80 -16.41 -27.23
C HIS A 56 -16.31 -16.63 -26.88
N LEU A 57 -16.13 -17.24 -25.71
CA LEU A 57 -14.89 -17.84 -25.23
C LEU A 57 -14.63 -19.18 -25.94
N PRO A 58 -13.38 -19.49 -26.34
CA PRO A 58 -13.01 -20.83 -26.81
C PRO A 58 -12.63 -21.77 -25.66
N GLU A 59 -13.09 -23.02 -25.73
CA GLU A 59 -12.68 -24.09 -24.79
C GLU A 59 -11.24 -24.58 -25.08
N PRO A 60 -10.49 -25.06 -24.06
CA PRO A 60 -9.05 -25.26 -24.15
C PRO A 60 -8.65 -26.67 -24.61
N GLU A 61 -8.72 -26.99 -25.91
CA GLU A 61 -8.17 -28.27 -26.38
C GLU A 61 -7.57 -28.30 -27.81
N LYS A 62 -6.48 -29.08 -27.92
CA LYS A 62 -5.83 -29.65 -29.14
C LYS A 62 -4.79 -28.78 -29.92
N ARG A 63 -3.52 -29.23 -29.78
CA ARG A 63 -2.37 -29.20 -30.73
C ARG A 63 -1.42 -27.99 -30.73
N LEU A 64 -0.39 -28.10 -29.88
CA LEU A 64 0.97 -27.63 -30.19
C LEU A 64 1.80 -28.77 -30.82
N HIS A 65 2.81 -28.41 -31.61
CA HIS A 65 3.84 -29.33 -32.12
C HIS A 65 4.99 -29.51 -31.08
N PRO A 66 5.75 -30.62 -31.13
CA PRO A 66 6.75 -30.92 -30.10
C PRO A 66 8.00 -30.04 -30.20
N GLY A 67 8.33 -29.38 -29.09
CA GLY A 67 9.64 -28.80 -28.78
C GLY A 67 10.15 -29.36 -27.44
N PRO A 68 11.45 -29.22 -27.11
CA PRO A 68 12.02 -29.83 -25.92
C PRO A 68 11.44 -29.22 -24.64
N LEU A 69 11.01 -30.10 -23.72
CA LEU A 69 10.64 -29.71 -22.36
C LEU A 69 11.90 -29.26 -21.59
N VAL A 70 11.76 -28.14 -20.89
CA VAL A 70 12.63 -27.75 -19.77
C VAL A 70 11.78 -27.87 -18.52
N GLU A 71 12.22 -28.63 -17.53
CA GLU A 71 11.52 -28.75 -16.26
C GLU A 71 11.62 -27.44 -15.47
N ILE A 72 10.51 -27.03 -14.86
CA ILE A 72 10.44 -25.87 -13.97
C ILE A 72 9.66 -26.31 -12.73
N ASP A 73 10.36 -26.46 -11.60
CA ASP A 73 9.72 -26.74 -10.31
C ASP A 73 8.91 -25.53 -9.82
N LEU A 74 7.60 -25.74 -9.61
CA LEU A 74 6.69 -24.75 -9.02
C LEU A 74 6.02 -25.33 -7.77
N PRO A 75 6.37 -24.85 -6.55
CA PRO A 75 5.78 -25.36 -5.31
C PRO A 75 4.34 -24.84 -5.13
N VAL A 76 3.36 -25.74 -5.22
CA VAL A 76 1.96 -25.45 -4.87
C VAL A 76 1.74 -25.70 -3.37
N VAL A 77 1.23 -24.69 -2.66
CA VAL A 77 0.90 -24.79 -1.22
C VAL A 77 -0.62 -24.82 -1.06
N LEU A 78 -1.15 -25.96 -0.60
CA LEU A 78 -2.57 -26.08 -0.21
C LEU A 78 -2.76 -25.74 1.27
N ARG A 79 -3.90 -25.11 1.58
CA ARG A 79 -4.29 -24.69 2.93
C ARG A 79 -5.52 -25.50 3.37
N LEU A 80 -5.38 -26.30 4.42
CA LEU A 80 -6.49 -27.07 5.01
C LEU A 80 -6.98 -26.40 6.30
N GLU A 81 -8.30 -26.37 6.49
CA GLU A 81 -8.91 -25.78 7.68
C GLU A 81 -9.16 -26.85 8.75
N ARG A 82 -8.46 -26.69 9.88
CA ARG A 82 -8.50 -27.52 11.11
C ARG A 82 -7.69 -28.83 11.03
N ARG A 83 -7.47 -29.44 12.21
CA ARG A 83 -6.38 -30.41 12.46
C ARG A 83 -6.75 -31.83 12.03
N VAL A 84 -5.91 -32.42 11.17
CA VAL A 84 -5.92 -33.85 10.80
C VAL A 84 -4.76 -34.54 11.52
N ALA A 85 -4.97 -35.76 12.04
CA ALA A 85 -3.98 -36.46 12.86
C ALA A 85 -3.09 -37.45 12.09
N ARG A 86 -3.57 -38.00 10.97
CA ARG A 86 -2.84 -38.93 10.08
C ARG A 86 -3.49 -38.99 8.70
N ILE A 87 -2.72 -39.30 7.68
CA ILE A 87 -3.18 -39.69 6.34
C ILE A 87 -2.32 -40.90 5.95
N GLU A 88 -2.92 -41.95 5.40
CA GLU A 88 -2.23 -43.16 4.93
C GLU A 88 -2.69 -43.47 3.49
N ARG A 89 -1.76 -43.91 2.64
CA ARG A 89 -2.01 -44.29 1.24
C ARG A 89 -1.87 -45.80 1.12
N GLY A 90 -2.92 -46.49 0.71
CA GLY A 90 -2.92 -47.94 0.51
C GLY A 90 -3.15 -48.30 -0.95
N GLU A 91 -2.34 -49.24 -1.46
CA GLU A 91 -2.66 -49.99 -2.68
C GLU A 91 -2.69 -51.49 -2.34
N GLU A 92 -3.83 -52.14 -2.57
CA GLU A 92 -3.88 -53.61 -2.64
C GLU A 92 -3.55 -54.06 -4.06
N ARG A 93 -2.73 -55.12 -4.18
CA ARG A 93 -2.60 -55.85 -5.45
C ARG A 93 -3.84 -56.69 -5.71
N SER A 94 -4.44 -56.55 -6.89
CA SER A 94 -5.33 -57.58 -7.44
C SER A 94 -4.68 -58.31 -8.62
N ASP A 95 -4.12 -59.49 -8.37
CA ASP A 95 -3.74 -60.41 -9.45
C ASP A 95 -5.00 -61.00 -10.12
N ARG A 96 -5.20 -60.76 -11.42
CA ARG A 96 -5.54 -61.86 -12.36
C ARG A 96 -5.45 -61.52 -13.85
N GLU A 97 -4.87 -62.48 -14.55
CA GLU A 97 -4.64 -62.58 -15.98
C GLU A 97 -5.91 -62.31 -16.86
N ARG A 98 -5.72 -61.75 -18.07
CA ARG A 98 -5.76 -62.57 -19.30
C ARG A 98 -5.41 -61.86 -20.63
N ARG A 99 -4.60 -62.58 -21.43
CA ARG A 99 -4.54 -62.63 -22.92
C ARG A 99 -3.90 -61.48 -23.73
N LEU A 100 -2.64 -61.73 -24.09
CA LEU A 100 -2.19 -61.98 -25.48
C LEU A 100 -2.48 -60.93 -26.58
N ARG A 101 -1.45 -60.17 -26.98
CA ARG A 101 -0.48 -60.61 -28.01
C ARG A 101 0.77 -59.71 -28.10
N VAL A 102 1.85 -60.28 -28.63
CA VAL A 102 3.22 -59.77 -28.82
C VAL A 102 3.56 -60.01 -30.31
N PRO A 103 4.25 -59.08 -31.03
CA PRO A 103 5.71 -59.19 -31.16
C PRO A 103 6.51 -57.86 -31.23
N ASP A 104 7.55 -57.81 -30.39
CA ASP A 104 8.96 -57.57 -30.74
C ASP A 104 9.38 -56.40 -31.64
N ARG A 105 10.33 -55.58 -31.13
CA ARG A 105 11.76 -55.90 -31.38
C ARG A 105 12.71 -55.36 -30.30
N PHE A 106 13.94 -55.89 -30.34
CA PHE A 106 14.88 -55.99 -29.22
C PHE A 106 16.09 -55.04 -29.37
N PHE A 107 16.51 -54.40 -28.26
CA PHE A 107 17.90 -54.27 -27.74
C PHE A 107 19.02 -53.76 -28.72
N PRO A 108 20.32 -53.68 -28.33
CA PRO A 108 21.00 -53.64 -27.01
C PRO A 108 21.63 -52.22 -26.78
N VAL A 109 22.48 -51.83 -25.82
CA VAL A 109 23.16 -52.31 -24.57
C VAL A 109 23.53 -51.01 -23.76
N HIS A 110 24.07 -50.96 -22.54
CA HIS A 110 24.63 -51.96 -21.60
C HIS A 110 24.45 -51.45 -20.14
N VAL A 111 24.61 -52.34 -19.15
CA VAL A 111 24.97 -51.99 -17.76
C VAL A 111 26.11 -52.91 -17.32
N ALA A 112 27.01 -52.45 -16.45
CA ALA A 112 27.94 -53.30 -15.71
C ALA A 112 28.21 -52.69 -14.33
N ALA A 113 27.93 -53.46 -13.26
CA ALA A 113 28.13 -53.06 -11.87
C ALA A 113 28.53 -54.27 -11.01
N GLN A 114 29.45 -54.07 -10.08
CA GLN A 114 29.82 -54.99 -8.99
C GLN A 114 30.56 -54.18 -7.89
N VAL A 115 30.61 -54.58 -6.61
CA VAL A 115 29.56 -55.01 -5.66
C VAL A 115 30.23 -55.08 -4.26
N GLN A 116 29.56 -54.48 -3.26
CA GLN A 116 29.50 -54.76 -1.80
C GLN A 116 30.39 -55.86 -1.15
N PRO A 117 30.77 -55.76 0.15
CA PRO A 117 29.75 -55.84 1.24
C PRO A 117 29.97 -55.17 2.63
N ARG A 118 28.82 -54.75 3.21
CA ARG A 118 28.34 -54.87 4.61
C ARG A 118 29.25 -54.62 5.83
N GLN A 119 28.74 -53.77 6.74
CA GLN A 119 28.09 -54.25 7.98
C GLN A 119 26.98 -53.28 8.47
N LEU A 120 26.16 -53.72 9.44
CA LEU A 120 24.94 -53.04 9.95
C LEU A 120 25.19 -52.59 11.42
N PHE A 121 24.44 -51.71 12.09
CA PHE A 121 23.18 -50.98 11.77
C PHE A 121 23.48 -49.44 11.77
N ALA A 122 22.75 -48.43 12.28
CA ALA A 122 21.48 -48.24 13.02
C ALA A 122 21.09 -46.73 13.00
N ASP A 123 19.92 -46.20 13.35
CA ASP A 123 18.47 -46.61 13.39
C ASP A 123 17.70 -45.32 13.86
N ASP A 124 16.53 -44.85 13.40
CA ASP A 124 15.85 -44.90 12.08
C ASP A 124 14.72 -43.80 12.02
N ASP A 125 13.85 -43.83 11.01
CA ASP A 125 12.45 -43.32 10.86
C ASP A 125 12.08 -41.90 10.32
N VAL A 126 11.76 -41.85 8.99
CA VAL A 126 10.95 -40.89 8.17
C VAL A 126 10.87 -41.39 6.68
N PRO A 127 10.02 -40.89 5.73
CA PRO A 127 8.69 -40.21 5.73
C PRO A 127 7.73 -40.77 4.59
N ILE A 128 6.89 -39.92 3.92
CA ILE A 128 6.34 -40.06 2.52
C ILE A 128 5.17 -41.09 2.28
N GLU A 129 4.22 -41.00 1.30
CA GLU A 129 3.61 -39.93 0.44
C GLU A 129 2.35 -40.42 -0.32
N GLY A 130 1.38 -39.53 -0.64
CA GLY A 130 0.64 -39.48 -1.93
C GLY A 130 -0.87 -39.83 -2.05
N GLY A 131 -1.41 -39.81 -3.28
CA GLY A 131 -2.81 -40.14 -3.69
C GLY A 131 -2.89 -40.94 -5.02
N ILE A 132 -3.80 -40.76 -6.00
CA ILE A 132 -4.99 -39.89 -6.25
C ILE A 132 -5.83 -40.56 -7.40
N VAL A 133 -7.10 -40.19 -7.66
CA VAL A 133 -7.89 -40.61 -8.86
C VAL A 133 -9.38 -40.96 -8.58
N ASP A 134 -10.35 -40.51 -9.40
CA ASP A 134 -11.82 -40.69 -9.27
C ASP A 134 -12.37 -42.03 -9.82
N SER A 135 -13.59 -42.42 -9.39
CA SER A 135 -14.78 -42.44 -10.29
C SER A 135 -16.08 -43.09 -9.71
N LEU A 136 -17.22 -42.49 -10.08
CA LEU A 136 -18.59 -43.06 -10.26
C LEU A 136 -19.37 -43.72 -9.08
N GLY A 137 -20.61 -43.24 -8.83
CA GLY A 137 -21.76 -44.12 -8.57
C GLY A 137 -22.59 -43.90 -7.28
N GLU A 138 -23.85 -43.50 -7.44
CA GLU A 138 -24.98 -43.61 -6.46
C GLU A 138 -25.36 -45.09 -6.17
N PRO A 139 -26.19 -45.41 -5.13
CA PRO A 139 -26.67 -44.64 -3.96
C PRO A 139 -26.51 -45.42 -2.61
N LEU A 140 -26.96 -44.84 -1.47
CA LEU A 140 -27.88 -45.45 -0.46
C LEU A 140 -27.81 -44.83 0.96
N ASP A 141 -28.99 -44.55 1.49
CA ASP A 141 -29.51 -44.52 2.88
C ASP A 141 -28.68 -44.20 4.17
N LYS A 142 -29.43 -43.60 5.11
CA LYS A 142 -29.13 -43.35 6.55
C LYS A 142 -29.35 -44.66 7.37
N PRO A 143 -29.14 -44.73 8.72
CA PRO A 143 -28.73 -43.70 9.69
C PRO A 143 -27.60 -44.14 10.67
N GLY A 144 -27.26 -43.32 11.67
CA GLY A 144 -26.31 -43.72 12.72
C GLY A 144 -25.93 -42.68 13.79
N ILE A 145 -26.89 -42.00 14.43
CA ILE A 145 -26.60 -41.09 15.56
C ILE A 145 -26.72 -41.84 16.90
N HIS A 146 -25.67 -41.74 17.74
CA HIS A 146 -25.74 -42.03 19.19
C HIS A 146 -25.00 -40.94 19.98
N PHE A 147 -25.50 -40.61 21.18
CA PHE A 147 -25.03 -39.50 22.04
C PHE A 147 -25.07 -39.88 23.53
N PHE A 148 -24.33 -39.10 24.35
CA PHE A 148 -24.43 -38.94 25.82
C PHE A 148 -23.90 -40.10 26.71
N PRO A 149 -23.60 -39.85 28.01
CA PRO A 149 -23.83 -38.63 28.82
C PRO A 149 -22.59 -38.01 29.53
N ARG A 150 -22.84 -36.96 30.34
CA ARG A 150 -21.90 -36.25 31.24
C ARG A 150 -21.95 -36.81 32.69
N GLY A 151 -20.87 -36.60 33.47
CA GLY A 151 -20.80 -36.65 34.95
C GLY A 151 -19.34 -36.46 35.42
N THR A 152 -18.94 -35.56 36.34
CA THR A 152 -19.20 -35.42 37.80
C THR A 152 -18.47 -36.45 38.70
N ASP A 153 -17.60 -36.07 39.66
CA ASP A 153 -16.96 -34.75 39.91
C ASP A 153 -15.79 -34.77 40.94
N ARG A 154 -14.97 -33.69 40.94
CA ARG A 154 -14.43 -32.89 42.09
C ARG A 154 -13.57 -33.48 43.26
N GLU A 155 -12.57 -32.68 43.69
CA GLU A 155 -11.81 -32.72 44.98
C GLU A 155 -10.85 -33.92 45.21
N SER A 156 -9.79 -33.90 46.06
CA SER A 156 -9.22 -32.89 46.99
C SER A 156 -7.71 -33.14 47.31
N ALA A 157 -7.03 -32.14 47.89
CA ALA A 157 -5.89 -32.21 48.86
C ALA A 157 -4.54 -32.91 48.48
N GLU A 158 -3.43 -32.77 49.22
CA GLU A 158 -2.69 -31.60 49.78
C GLU A 158 -1.30 -32.06 50.31
N GLY A 159 -0.32 -31.16 50.51
CA GLY A 159 0.99 -31.47 51.15
C GLY A 159 2.18 -30.72 50.50
N HIS A 160 2.80 -29.71 51.12
CA HIS A 160 3.80 -29.78 52.23
C HIS A 160 5.02 -30.67 51.88
N VAL A 161 6.29 -30.24 52.00
CA VAL A 161 6.96 -29.31 52.96
C VAL A 161 8.04 -28.45 52.25
N ALA A 162 8.42 -27.31 52.83
CA ALA A 162 9.55 -26.47 52.38
C ALA A 162 10.74 -26.49 53.36
N ALA A 163 11.99 -26.49 52.85
CA ALA A 163 13.20 -26.13 53.60
C ALA A 163 14.38 -25.73 52.68
N THR A 164 15.21 -24.80 53.15
CA THR A 164 16.36 -24.17 52.47
C THR A 164 17.69 -24.89 52.70
N LEU A 165 18.62 -24.76 51.73
CA LEU A 165 20.02 -24.26 51.80
C LEU A 165 20.67 -24.58 50.42
N ALA A 166 21.23 -23.67 49.62
CA ALA A 166 22.26 -22.66 49.85
C ALA A 166 23.65 -23.24 50.22
N GLU A 167 24.57 -23.33 49.25
CA GLU A 167 25.95 -22.77 49.34
C GLU A 167 26.75 -22.87 48.00
N ARG A 168 27.51 -21.80 47.72
CA ARG A 168 28.83 -21.70 47.03
C ARG A 168 29.16 -22.55 45.78
N PHE A 169 29.41 -21.86 44.66
CA PHE A 169 30.37 -22.27 43.62
C PHE A 169 31.24 -21.09 43.15
N ARG A 170 32.57 -21.22 43.26
CA ARG A 170 33.63 -20.48 42.51
C ARG A 170 35.00 -21.18 42.75
N PRO A 171 36.02 -20.98 41.88
CA PRO A 171 36.45 -22.10 41.06
C PRO A 171 37.91 -22.54 41.27
N VAL A 172 38.25 -23.72 40.76
CA VAL A 172 39.64 -24.20 40.61
C VAL A 172 39.99 -24.29 39.13
N LYS A 173 41.14 -23.73 38.74
CA LYS A 173 41.78 -24.01 37.45
C LYS A 173 42.76 -25.17 37.61
N LEU A 174 42.80 -26.09 36.66
CA LEU A 174 43.98 -26.92 36.40
C LEU A 174 44.18 -27.05 34.89
N ALA A 175 45.40 -27.34 34.44
CA ALA A 175 45.81 -27.16 33.05
C ALA A 175 46.52 -28.39 32.48
N VAL A 176 46.24 -28.66 31.20
CA VAL A 176 47.07 -29.41 30.22
C VAL A 176 47.50 -30.84 30.54
N ALA A 177 47.05 -31.76 29.70
CA ALA A 177 47.85 -32.90 29.22
C ALA A 177 47.53 -33.11 27.72
N VAL A 178 48.53 -33.52 26.92
CA VAL A 178 48.42 -33.65 25.45
C VAL A 178 48.61 -35.10 25.02
N PHE A 179 47.54 -35.72 24.50
CA PHE A 179 47.49 -36.98 23.75
C PHE A 179 46.04 -37.08 23.20
N LEU A 180 45.73 -37.49 21.96
CA LEU A 180 46.51 -38.01 20.83
C LEU A 180 46.14 -37.25 19.54
N ALA A 181 47.06 -37.19 18.57
CA ALA A 181 46.78 -36.75 17.20
C ALA A 181 46.94 -37.93 16.23
N ALA A 182 45.87 -38.71 16.04
CA ALA A 182 45.73 -39.73 15.00
C ALA A 182 44.22 -40.06 14.85
N LEU A 183 43.82 -40.53 13.66
CA LEU A 183 42.44 -40.94 13.34
C LEU A 183 41.38 -39.82 13.46
N PHE A 184 41.42 -38.86 12.51
CA PHE A 184 40.25 -38.50 11.69
C PHE A 184 40.69 -37.49 10.61
N GLU A 185 41.09 -37.99 9.43
CA GLU A 185 41.07 -37.17 8.21
C GLU A 185 39.62 -37.04 7.76
N ILE A 186 38.87 -36.16 8.43
CA ILE A 186 37.66 -35.58 7.83
C ILE A 186 38.18 -34.68 6.70
N PRO A 187 37.84 -34.93 5.43
CA PRO A 187 38.16 -33.99 4.37
C PRO A 187 37.41 -32.69 4.68
N VAL A 188 38.15 -31.67 5.10
CA VAL A 188 37.59 -30.33 5.31
C VAL A 188 37.15 -29.85 3.95
N CYS A 189 35.85 -29.97 3.67
CA CYS A 189 35.19 -29.22 2.62
C CYS A 189 35.32 -27.75 3.00
N VAL A 190 36.45 -27.15 2.62
CA VAL A 190 36.59 -25.70 2.51
C VAL A 190 35.40 -25.28 1.65
N PRO A 191 34.43 -24.52 2.17
CA PRO A 191 33.29 -24.11 1.37
C PRO A 191 33.88 -23.34 0.20
N GLN A 192 33.67 -23.82 -1.03
CA GLN A 192 34.07 -23.07 -2.20
C GLN A 192 33.40 -21.70 -2.09
N THR A 193 34.20 -20.65 -1.91
CA THR A 193 33.70 -19.28 -1.94
C THR A 193 33.12 -19.09 -3.33
N VAL A 194 31.80 -19.16 -3.44
CA VAL A 194 31.08 -18.95 -4.70
C VAL A 194 31.64 -17.67 -5.28
N GLY A 195 32.24 -17.78 -6.47
CA GLY A 195 32.99 -16.69 -7.08
C GLY A 195 32.05 -15.51 -7.26
N ARG A 196 32.18 -14.51 -6.39
CA ARG A 196 31.25 -13.39 -6.34
C ARG A 196 31.16 -12.75 -7.72
N ASP A 197 29.94 -12.50 -8.18
CA ASP A 197 29.73 -11.91 -9.51
C ASP A 197 30.55 -10.61 -9.62
N PRO A 198 31.42 -10.45 -10.63
CA PRO A 198 32.13 -9.19 -10.85
C PRO A 198 31.21 -7.97 -11.07
N GLN A 199 29.93 -8.18 -11.38
CA GLN A 199 28.88 -7.15 -11.43
C GLN A 199 28.21 -6.85 -10.08
N GLU A 200 28.36 -7.71 -9.07
CA GLU A 200 27.85 -7.40 -7.72
C GLU A 200 28.59 -6.20 -7.13
N PRO A 201 27.90 -5.31 -6.37
CA PRO A 201 28.50 -4.08 -5.85
C PRO A 201 29.64 -4.44 -4.89
N PRO A 202 30.89 -4.02 -5.14
CA PRO A 202 32.05 -4.46 -4.38
C PRO A 202 31.91 -4.09 -2.90
N ALA A 203 32.04 -5.10 -2.02
CA ALA A 203 31.87 -4.95 -0.59
C ALA A 203 32.96 -4.04 -0.01
N GLY A 204 32.64 -2.75 0.12
CA GLY A 204 33.60 -1.71 0.45
C GLY A 204 34.27 -1.08 -0.78
N LYS A 205 33.55 -0.25 -1.53
CA LYS A 205 34.15 0.89 -2.25
C LYS A 205 33.46 2.18 -1.83
N ARG A 206 34.28 3.16 -1.43
CA ARG A 206 34.01 4.58 -1.16
C ARG A 206 32.67 4.87 -0.45
N ALA A 207 32.73 5.27 0.83
CA ALA A 207 31.63 6.01 1.43
C ALA A 207 31.31 7.23 0.53
N PRO A 208 30.10 7.38 -0.02
CA PRO A 208 29.81 8.44 -0.98
C PRO A 208 29.96 9.82 -0.32
N ASN A 209 30.29 10.84 -1.11
CA ASN A 209 30.33 12.23 -0.63
C ASN A 209 28.91 12.74 -0.33
N ARG A 210 28.37 12.38 0.83
CA ARG A 210 27.02 12.77 1.28
C ARG A 210 27.08 14.04 2.11
N ILE A 211 26.19 14.98 1.81
CA ILE A 211 25.84 16.06 2.74
C ILE A 211 25.03 15.45 3.90
N ALA A 212 25.13 15.99 5.11
CA ALA A 212 24.33 15.54 6.24
C ALA A 212 22.80 15.64 5.98
N GLY A 213 21.99 15.01 6.82
CA GLY A 213 20.54 15.25 6.85
C GLY A 213 20.20 16.66 7.33
N LEU A 214 18.95 17.12 7.14
CA LEU A 214 18.51 18.40 7.66
C LEU A 214 18.67 18.45 9.18
N ALA A 215 19.35 19.49 9.69
CA ALA A 215 19.67 19.59 11.10
C ALA A 215 18.41 19.64 12.01
N GLY A 216 18.53 19.04 13.18
CA GLY A 216 17.44 18.85 14.14
C GLY A 216 16.38 17.87 13.68
N SER A 217 15.44 17.55 14.56
CA SER A 217 14.17 16.86 14.23
C SER A 217 13.11 17.29 15.23
N ILE A 218 11.84 17.05 14.91
CA ILE A 218 10.74 17.20 15.86
C ILE A 218 10.95 16.19 17.00
N ALA A 219 11.23 16.68 18.21
CA ALA A 219 11.37 15.84 19.39
C ALA A 219 10.00 15.31 19.83
N ARG A 220 9.89 14.03 20.17
CA ARG A 220 8.60 13.39 20.52
C ARG A 220 7.87 14.06 21.70
N LYS A 221 8.61 14.70 22.61
CA LYS A 221 8.08 15.53 23.72
C LYS A 221 7.38 16.83 23.29
N HIS A 222 7.43 17.21 22.01
CA HIS A 222 6.71 18.36 21.47
C HIS A 222 5.36 17.97 20.87
N VAL A 223 5.15 16.67 20.62
CA VAL A 223 3.86 16.12 20.20
C VAL A 223 2.91 16.14 21.40
N ASP A 224 1.70 16.62 21.19
CA ASP A 224 0.69 16.80 22.24
C ASP A 224 -0.41 15.74 22.11
N GLU A 225 -0.18 14.59 22.77
CA GLU A 225 -1.14 13.48 22.84
C GLU A 225 -2.49 13.89 23.45
N ARG A 226 -2.51 14.92 24.29
CA ARG A 226 -3.74 15.48 24.82
C ARG A 226 -4.46 16.29 23.75
N ALA A 227 -3.76 17.10 22.96
CA ALA A 227 -4.37 17.83 21.85
C ALA A 227 -4.91 16.89 20.76
N LEU A 228 -4.22 15.78 20.48
CA LEU A 228 -4.71 14.69 19.63
C LEU A 228 -6.04 14.13 20.20
N ARG A 229 -6.03 13.68 21.46
CA ARG A 229 -7.22 13.18 22.17
C ARG A 229 -8.38 14.16 22.17
N GLU A 230 -8.18 15.40 22.57
CA GLU A 230 -9.23 16.43 22.59
C GLU A 230 -9.83 16.69 21.21
N THR A 231 -9.07 16.47 20.12
CA THR A 231 -9.56 16.65 18.75
C THR A 231 -10.50 15.50 18.36
N ILE A 232 -10.12 14.26 18.69
CA ILE A 232 -10.96 13.08 18.47
C ILE A 232 -12.22 13.14 19.35
N GLU A 233 -12.09 13.51 20.63
CA GLU A 233 -13.23 13.67 21.56
C GLU A 233 -14.22 14.73 21.07
N GLU A 234 -13.75 15.83 20.48
CA GLU A 234 -14.62 16.84 19.84
C GLU A 234 -15.35 16.33 18.59
N LEU A 235 -14.69 15.54 17.74
CA LEU A 235 -15.30 14.97 16.52
C LEU A 235 -16.27 13.82 16.83
N VAL A 236 -15.94 12.97 17.81
CA VAL A 236 -16.83 11.95 18.37
C VAL A 236 -18.06 12.59 19.02
N SER A 237 -17.92 13.77 19.65
CA SER A 237 -19.05 14.47 20.29
C SER A 237 -20.17 14.91 19.34
N CYS A 238 -19.93 14.90 18.03
CA CYS A 238 -20.96 15.13 17.01
C CYS A 238 -21.88 13.91 16.78
N GLY A 239 -21.59 12.75 17.38
CA GLY A 239 -22.39 11.52 17.35
C GLY A 239 -22.35 10.76 16.03
N THR A 240 -22.53 11.47 14.92
CA THR A 240 -22.27 11.03 13.54
C THR A 240 -21.66 12.20 12.76
N ARG A 241 -20.85 11.89 11.74
CA ARG A 241 -20.33 12.88 10.78
C ARG A 241 -20.56 12.45 9.33
N GLN A 242 -21.46 11.50 9.09
CA GLN A 242 -21.79 11.00 7.76
C GLN A 242 -22.20 12.16 6.83
N SER A 243 -21.69 12.25 5.60
CA SER A 243 -21.74 13.49 4.80
C SER A 243 -23.13 13.94 4.33
N LEU A 244 -24.16 13.10 4.49
CA LEU A 244 -25.57 13.41 4.19
C LEU A 244 -26.35 13.86 5.45
N SER A 245 -25.72 13.84 6.62
CA SER A 245 -26.28 14.33 7.90
C SER A 245 -26.31 15.86 7.98
N SER A 246 -26.76 16.39 9.11
CA SER A 246 -26.98 17.83 9.29
C SER A 246 -25.71 18.68 9.08
N TRP A 247 -25.82 19.69 8.22
CA TRP A 247 -24.82 20.74 8.01
C TRP A 247 -24.96 21.93 8.97
N ASP A 248 -26.11 22.04 9.64
CA ASP A 248 -26.56 23.25 10.34
C ASP A 248 -26.85 23.01 11.85
N ASP A 249 -26.81 21.77 12.34
CA ASP A 249 -26.86 21.46 13.77
C ASP A 249 -25.45 21.61 14.39
N PRO A 250 -25.24 22.53 15.36
CA PRO A 250 -23.93 22.76 15.99
C PRO A 250 -23.50 21.65 16.96
N LYS A 251 -24.29 20.58 17.11
CA LYS A 251 -24.05 19.44 18.02
C LYS A 251 -24.10 18.07 17.33
N ARG A 252 -24.63 17.95 16.12
CA ARG A 252 -24.74 16.66 15.40
C ARG A 252 -24.41 16.80 13.92
N GLY A 253 -23.80 15.77 13.34
CA GLY A 253 -23.61 15.64 11.90
C GLY A 253 -22.33 16.27 11.36
N ILE A 254 -22.18 16.18 10.03
CA ILE A 254 -21.04 16.67 9.26
C ILE A 254 -20.75 18.16 9.52
N GLY A 255 -21.79 19.00 9.68
CA GLY A 255 -21.65 20.42 10.01
C GLY A 255 -20.99 20.68 11.36
N CYS A 256 -21.37 19.90 12.39
CA CYS A 256 -20.69 19.92 13.68
C CYS A 256 -19.20 19.57 13.53
N GLY A 257 -18.88 18.50 12.77
CA GLY A 257 -17.50 18.08 12.49
C GLY A 257 -16.68 19.18 11.83
N ARG A 258 -17.20 19.76 10.74
CA ARG A 258 -16.63 20.90 10.00
C ARG A 258 -16.24 22.06 10.91
N ASP A 259 -17.10 22.41 11.86
CA ASP A 259 -16.83 23.50 12.81
C ASP A 259 -15.80 23.14 13.89
N LYS A 260 -15.73 21.89 14.35
CA LYS A 260 -14.63 21.44 15.25
C LYS A 260 -13.27 21.54 14.55
N VAL A 261 -13.14 20.99 13.34
CA VAL A 261 -11.89 21.02 12.59
C VAL A 261 -11.46 22.46 12.30
N LEU A 262 -12.40 23.31 11.88
CA LEU A 262 -12.15 24.73 11.63
C LEU A 262 -11.66 25.46 12.89
N ALA A 263 -12.24 25.19 14.06
CA ALA A 263 -11.76 25.73 15.33
C ALA A 263 -10.36 25.21 15.70
N ARG A 264 -10.08 23.92 15.46
CA ARG A 264 -8.79 23.28 15.73
C ARG A 264 -7.65 23.83 14.85
N PHE A 265 -7.86 23.98 13.54
CA PHE A 265 -6.90 24.66 12.67
C PHE A 265 -6.74 26.15 13.02
N ARG A 266 -7.82 26.87 13.36
CA ARG A 266 -7.73 28.27 13.85
C ARG A 266 -6.96 28.40 15.16
N LYS A 267 -7.02 27.41 16.06
CA LYS A 267 -6.19 27.32 17.28
C LYS A 267 -4.71 27.13 16.91
N ALA A 268 -4.40 26.25 15.95
CA ALA A 268 -3.03 26.08 15.44
C ALA A 268 -2.50 27.36 14.75
N ALA A 269 -3.35 28.09 14.01
CA ALA A 269 -2.97 29.32 13.31
C ALA A 269 -2.41 30.42 14.22
N GLN A 270 -2.78 30.44 15.50
CA GLN A 270 -2.34 31.44 16.48
C GLN A 270 -0.82 31.47 16.66
N SER A 271 -0.12 30.33 16.50
CA SER A 271 1.34 30.26 16.60
C SER A 271 2.07 30.65 15.31
N SER A 272 1.35 30.84 14.19
CA SER A 272 1.95 31.13 12.89
C SER A 272 2.43 32.57 12.71
N GLY A 273 1.97 33.50 13.55
CA GLY A 273 2.12 34.94 13.31
C GLY A 273 1.22 35.47 12.19
N GLY A 274 0.05 34.85 11.98
CA GLY A 274 -0.92 35.23 10.95
C GLY A 274 -0.63 34.70 9.54
N ARG A 275 0.25 33.68 9.42
CA ARG A 275 0.62 33.08 8.13
C ARG A 275 -0.22 31.87 7.73
N LEU A 276 -0.79 31.14 8.70
CA LEU A 276 -1.62 29.96 8.40
C LEU A 276 -3.02 30.42 7.97
N ASP A 277 -3.29 30.39 6.66
CA ASP A 277 -4.59 30.72 6.06
C ASP A 277 -5.54 29.54 6.23
N VAL A 278 -6.59 29.70 7.05
CA VAL A 278 -7.55 28.63 7.37
C VAL A 278 -8.91 28.96 6.76
N ARG A 279 -9.28 28.19 5.73
CA ARG A 279 -10.44 28.42 4.86
C ARG A 279 -11.30 27.16 4.71
N ILE A 280 -12.55 27.38 4.31
CA ILE A 280 -13.49 26.34 3.91
C ILE A 280 -13.57 26.38 2.39
N ASP A 281 -13.32 25.24 1.75
CA ASP A 281 -13.50 25.00 0.32
C ASP A 281 -14.85 24.28 0.15
N ARG A 282 -15.78 24.90 -0.59
CA ARG A 282 -17.18 24.47 -0.68
C ARG A 282 -17.52 24.06 -2.11
N PHE A 283 -18.19 22.92 -2.23
CA PHE A 283 -18.53 22.35 -3.53
C PHE A 283 -19.77 21.44 -3.40
N GLU A 284 -20.28 21.01 -4.54
CA GLU A 284 -21.28 19.94 -4.63
C GLU A 284 -20.69 18.82 -5.49
N ALA A 285 -20.98 17.57 -5.14
CA ALA A 285 -20.51 16.40 -5.89
C ALA A 285 -21.59 15.30 -5.97
N THR A 286 -21.44 14.40 -6.93
CA THR A 286 -22.32 13.24 -7.18
C THR A 286 -21.49 11.96 -7.23
N GLY A 287 -22.10 10.83 -6.87
CA GLY A 287 -21.55 9.52 -7.22
C GLY A 287 -22.43 8.35 -6.79
N PRO A 288 -22.03 7.10 -7.06
CA PRO A 288 -22.88 5.93 -6.81
C PRO A 288 -23.27 5.76 -5.33
N ARG A 289 -22.39 6.14 -4.39
CA ARG A 289 -22.68 6.13 -2.94
C ARG A 289 -23.51 7.34 -2.47
N THR A 290 -23.85 8.30 -3.34
CA THR A 290 -24.89 9.33 -3.11
C THR A 290 -26.16 9.06 -3.92
N ARG A 291 -26.25 7.90 -4.61
CA ARG A 291 -27.27 7.58 -5.62
C ARG A 291 -27.31 8.59 -6.78
N ASP A 292 -26.14 9.13 -7.12
CA ASP A 292 -25.92 10.13 -8.17
C ASP A 292 -26.70 11.45 -7.97
N VAL A 293 -27.22 11.67 -6.75
CA VAL A 293 -27.77 12.96 -6.31
C VAL A 293 -26.63 13.88 -5.88
N ALA A 294 -26.72 15.17 -6.22
CA ALA A 294 -25.74 16.18 -5.84
C ALA A 294 -25.84 16.47 -4.34
N VAL A 295 -24.70 16.44 -3.64
CA VAL A 295 -24.62 16.67 -2.19
C VAL A 295 -23.61 17.77 -1.89
N ARG A 296 -23.98 18.66 -0.96
CA ARG A 296 -23.11 19.71 -0.41
C ARG A 296 -21.96 19.06 0.36
N LEU A 297 -20.74 19.51 0.09
CA LEU A 297 -19.51 19.09 0.77
C LEU A 297 -18.65 20.32 1.10
N GLU A 298 -17.85 20.22 2.16
CA GLU A 298 -17.01 21.32 2.65
C GLU A 298 -15.65 20.80 3.15
N ASN A 299 -14.61 20.91 2.33
CA ASN A 299 -13.24 20.63 2.76
C ASN A 299 -12.75 21.75 3.70
N VAL A 300 -12.05 21.39 4.79
CA VAL A 300 -11.43 22.37 5.71
C VAL A 300 -9.93 22.39 5.47
N LEU A 301 -9.41 23.51 4.95
CA LEU A 301 -8.04 23.62 4.44
C LEU A 301 -7.24 24.70 5.17
N ALA A 302 -6.07 24.34 5.69
CA ALA A 302 -5.12 25.24 6.35
C ALA A 302 -3.79 25.31 5.57
N PHE A 303 -3.56 26.41 4.87
CA PHE A 303 -2.37 26.65 4.05
C PHE A 303 -1.31 27.45 4.83
N LEU A 304 -0.09 26.92 4.95
CA LEU A 304 1.08 27.65 5.42
C LEU A 304 1.96 27.99 4.21
N PRO A 305 1.93 29.24 3.71
CA PRO A 305 2.54 29.60 2.44
C PRO A 305 4.06 29.52 2.49
N GLY A 306 4.65 28.97 1.42
CA GLY A 306 6.08 28.93 1.20
C GLY A 306 6.69 30.32 1.00
N THR A 307 7.91 30.54 1.49
CA THR A 307 8.62 31.81 1.41
C THR A 307 9.48 31.97 0.16
N ASP A 308 9.63 30.92 -0.64
CA ASP A 308 10.44 30.92 -1.86
C ASP A 308 9.55 31.16 -3.10
N PRO A 309 9.76 32.23 -3.89
CA PRO A 309 8.88 32.55 -5.02
C PRO A 309 8.77 31.46 -6.10
N VAL A 310 9.74 30.56 -6.21
CA VAL A 310 9.72 29.45 -7.18
C VAL A 310 9.04 28.22 -6.59
N LEU A 311 9.15 28.01 -5.26
CA LEU A 311 8.62 26.82 -4.59
C LEU A 311 7.27 27.04 -3.89
N ALA A 312 6.83 28.28 -3.70
CA ALA A 312 5.58 28.61 -2.99
C ALA A 312 4.31 28.03 -3.65
N LYS A 313 4.34 27.71 -4.94
CA LYS A 313 3.26 26.97 -5.63
C LYS A 313 3.38 25.45 -5.55
N ARG A 314 4.52 24.89 -5.12
CA ARG A 314 4.61 23.47 -4.77
C ARG A 314 4.03 23.27 -3.37
N VAL A 315 3.12 22.31 -3.24
CA VAL A 315 2.40 21.98 -2.00
C VAL A 315 2.80 20.58 -1.55
N PHE A 316 3.23 20.46 -0.29
CA PHE A 316 3.24 19.18 0.42
C PHE A 316 2.05 19.17 1.38
N LEU A 317 1.18 18.18 1.25
CA LEU A 317 -0.08 18.10 2.00
C LEU A 317 -0.19 16.87 2.88
N VAL A 318 -0.96 17.00 3.97
CA VAL A 318 -1.38 15.92 4.87
C VAL A 318 -2.88 16.05 5.12
N SER A 319 -3.58 14.92 5.20
CA SER A 319 -5.01 14.88 5.54
C SER A 319 -5.37 13.72 6.45
N GLY A 320 -6.57 13.84 7.01
CA GLY A 320 -7.51 12.74 7.18
C GLY A 320 -8.89 13.14 6.61
N HIS A 321 -9.89 12.26 6.65
CA HIS A 321 -11.29 12.60 6.35
C HIS A 321 -12.08 12.83 7.64
N TYR A 322 -12.95 13.85 7.65
CA TYR A 322 -13.73 14.18 8.84
C TYR A 322 -15.18 13.70 8.79
N ASP A 323 -15.63 13.08 7.70
CA ASP A 323 -16.82 12.23 7.71
C ASP A 323 -16.57 10.87 8.40
N SER A 324 -17.63 10.11 8.60
CA SER A 324 -17.66 8.75 9.17
C SER A 324 -18.97 8.06 8.81
N MET A 325 -19.01 6.74 8.62
CA MET A 325 -20.27 6.01 8.37
C MET A 325 -20.69 5.00 9.47
N PRO A 326 -22.01 4.82 9.71
CA PRO A 326 -22.54 3.65 10.40
C PRO A 326 -22.57 2.46 9.43
N SER A 327 -23.14 1.30 9.81
CA SER A 327 -23.17 0.10 8.94
C SER A 327 -23.99 0.21 7.64
N SER A 328 -24.58 1.38 7.36
CA SER A 328 -25.24 1.71 6.10
C SER A 328 -24.72 3.05 5.59
N VAL A 329 -24.11 3.05 4.40
CA VAL A 329 -23.51 4.25 3.80
C VAL A 329 -24.52 5.37 3.49
N MET A 330 -25.82 5.04 3.46
CA MET A 330 -26.94 5.96 3.24
C MET A 330 -27.70 6.34 4.54
N ASP A 331 -27.24 5.89 5.71
CA ASP A 331 -27.85 6.25 7.00
C ASP A 331 -27.15 7.49 7.59
N SER A 332 -27.83 8.62 7.52
CA SER A 332 -27.39 9.92 8.05
C SER A 332 -27.70 10.11 9.53
N GLU A 333 -28.53 9.26 10.13
CA GLU A 333 -29.17 9.51 11.43
C GLU A 333 -28.62 8.65 12.55
N SER A 334 -28.18 7.42 12.28
CA SER A 334 -27.50 6.57 13.25
C SER A 334 -26.20 7.20 13.76
N ASP A 335 -25.82 6.89 15.00
CA ASP A 335 -24.49 7.25 15.52
C ASP A 335 -23.39 6.53 14.70
N ALA A 336 -22.34 7.27 14.38
CA ALA A 336 -21.15 6.85 13.67
C ALA A 336 -19.94 7.62 14.25
N PRO A 337 -19.41 7.19 15.42
CA PRO A 337 -18.53 8.04 16.22
C PRO A 337 -17.21 8.35 15.52
N GLY A 338 -16.72 7.45 14.66
CA GLY A 338 -15.57 7.67 13.77
C GLY A 338 -14.36 8.19 14.52
N ALA A 339 -13.91 7.48 15.56
CA ALA A 339 -12.84 7.89 16.44
C ALA A 339 -11.45 7.53 15.88
N ASP A 340 -11.33 6.35 15.27
CA ASP A 340 -10.20 6.02 14.40
C ASP A 340 -10.44 6.47 12.96
N ASP A 341 -11.69 6.35 12.49
CA ASP A 341 -12.15 6.39 11.09
C ASP A 341 -13.04 7.64 10.80
N ASP A 342 -12.49 8.79 10.36
CA ASP A 342 -11.06 9.14 10.39
C ASP A 342 -10.77 10.40 11.24
N ALA A 343 -11.32 10.45 12.45
CA ALA A 343 -10.89 11.45 13.41
C ALA A 343 -9.40 11.31 13.80
N SER A 344 -8.77 10.14 13.58
CA SER A 344 -7.35 9.92 13.85
C SER A 344 -6.44 10.64 12.85
N GLY A 345 -6.67 10.50 11.54
CA GLY A 345 -5.98 11.24 10.48
C GLY A 345 -6.21 12.73 10.54
N VAL A 346 -7.44 13.17 10.84
CA VAL A 346 -7.76 14.59 11.08
C VAL A 346 -6.99 15.13 12.29
N ALA A 347 -6.85 14.36 13.38
CA ALA A 347 -6.02 14.74 14.52
C ALA A 347 -4.53 14.82 14.14
N VAL A 348 -4.01 13.92 13.30
CA VAL A 348 -2.65 13.99 12.73
C VAL A 348 -2.47 15.27 11.91
N ALA A 349 -3.41 15.65 11.03
CA ALA A 349 -3.33 16.85 10.22
C ALA A 349 -3.33 18.14 11.08
N VAL A 350 -4.21 18.21 12.09
CA VAL A 350 -4.27 19.30 13.07
C VAL A 350 -2.97 19.41 13.88
N GLU A 351 -2.40 18.29 14.31
CA GLU A 351 -1.16 18.26 15.08
C GLU A 351 0.06 18.65 14.23
N CYS A 352 0.11 18.21 12.97
CA CYS A 352 1.11 18.69 12.00
C CYS A 352 1.02 20.20 11.81
N ALA A 353 -0.19 20.76 11.70
CA ALA A 353 -0.40 22.20 11.63
C ALA A 353 0.14 22.92 12.88
N ARG A 354 -0.17 22.42 14.08
CA ARG A 354 0.30 23.00 15.36
C ARG A 354 1.83 22.96 15.50
N LEU A 355 2.46 21.85 15.09
CA LEU A 355 3.91 21.65 15.16
C LEU A 355 4.69 22.51 14.16
N LEU A 356 4.15 22.72 12.95
CA LEU A 356 4.86 23.36 11.85
C LEU A 356 4.52 24.85 11.66
N ALA A 357 3.33 25.30 12.06
CA ALA A 357 2.91 26.70 11.99
C ALA A 357 3.94 27.73 12.53
N PRO A 358 4.67 27.50 13.65
CA PRO A 358 5.69 28.45 14.14
C PRO A 358 6.88 28.66 13.19
N SER A 359 7.09 27.77 12.21
CA SER A 359 8.24 27.78 11.28
C SER A 359 7.88 28.35 9.91
N THR A 360 8.91 28.70 9.14
CA THR A 360 8.82 29.07 7.71
C THR A 360 9.42 27.98 6.82
N PHE A 361 8.80 27.71 5.67
CA PHE A 361 9.20 26.70 4.70
C PHE A 361 9.40 27.33 3.32
N ARG A 362 10.18 26.70 2.44
CA ARG A 362 10.39 27.20 1.08
C ARG A 362 9.17 26.92 0.21
N ALA A 363 8.71 25.67 0.21
CA ALA A 363 7.45 25.25 -0.39
C ALA A 363 6.27 25.49 0.56
N THR A 364 5.05 25.47 0.02
CA THR A 364 3.81 25.59 0.82
C THR A 364 3.49 24.26 1.51
N LEU A 365 3.01 24.33 2.75
CA LEU A 365 2.36 23.20 3.42
C LEU A 365 0.85 23.38 3.40
N LEU A 366 0.12 22.28 3.26
CA LEU A 366 -1.33 22.22 3.40
C LEU A 366 -1.71 21.14 4.43
N PHE A 367 -2.46 21.53 5.44
CA PHE A 367 -3.11 20.61 6.37
C PHE A 367 -4.59 20.61 6.03
N ALA A 368 -5.14 19.47 5.65
CA ALA A 368 -6.51 19.33 5.21
C ALA A 368 -7.30 18.41 6.15
N ALA A 369 -8.61 18.64 6.22
CA ALA A 369 -9.57 17.60 6.49
C ALA A 369 -10.59 17.61 5.34
N VAL A 370 -10.77 16.47 4.67
CA VAL A 370 -11.68 16.36 3.54
C VAL A 370 -13.02 15.74 3.97
N SER A 371 -14.06 15.95 3.16
CA SER A 371 -15.40 15.39 3.40
C SER A 371 -15.86 14.54 2.21
N GLY A 372 -16.37 13.35 2.49
CA GLY A 372 -16.97 12.44 1.51
C GLY A 372 -15.99 11.38 0.99
N GLU A 373 -15.02 10.92 1.79
CA GLU A 373 -14.30 9.65 1.50
C GLU A 373 -15.36 8.55 1.37
N GLU A 374 -16.21 8.46 2.40
CA GLU A 374 -17.20 7.41 2.61
C GLU A 374 -18.28 7.40 1.51
N GLN A 375 -18.43 8.50 0.78
CA GLN A 375 -19.34 8.64 -0.36
C GLN A 375 -18.64 8.53 -1.73
N GLY A 376 -17.35 8.13 -1.74
CA GLY A 376 -16.59 7.80 -2.94
C GLY A 376 -15.43 8.76 -3.24
N LEU A 377 -14.61 9.09 -2.25
CA LEU A 377 -13.41 9.95 -2.40
C LEU A 377 -13.73 11.37 -2.92
N LEU A 378 -14.92 11.89 -2.63
CA LEU A 378 -15.45 13.11 -3.24
C LEU A 378 -14.63 14.34 -2.83
N GLY A 379 -14.24 14.42 -1.55
CA GLY A 379 -13.45 15.52 -0.98
C GLY A 379 -12.02 15.60 -1.51
N SER A 380 -11.31 14.47 -1.61
CA SER A 380 -9.95 14.41 -2.17
C SER A 380 -9.92 14.59 -3.69
N THR A 381 -10.92 14.05 -4.40
CA THR A 381 -11.10 14.26 -5.85
C THR A 381 -11.30 15.75 -6.16
N HIS A 382 -12.17 16.44 -5.41
CA HIS A 382 -12.34 17.90 -5.53
C HIS A 382 -11.08 18.66 -5.10
N LEU A 383 -10.41 18.27 -4.01
CA LEU A 383 -9.16 18.92 -3.56
C LEU A 383 -8.06 18.87 -4.64
N LEU A 384 -7.96 17.76 -5.39
CA LEU A 384 -7.05 17.64 -6.51
C LEU A 384 -7.39 18.60 -7.67
N ALA A 385 -8.68 18.82 -7.96
CA ALA A 385 -9.13 19.81 -8.93
C ALA A 385 -8.83 21.24 -8.44
N TYR A 386 -9.27 21.58 -7.22
CA TYR A 386 -9.02 22.86 -6.55
C TYR A 386 -7.54 23.25 -6.57
N LEU A 387 -6.63 22.32 -6.26
CA LEU A 387 -5.19 22.58 -6.28
C LEU A 387 -4.68 22.91 -7.69
N LYS A 388 -5.12 22.16 -8.72
CA LYS A 388 -4.75 22.41 -10.13
C LYS A 388 -5.29 23.76 -10.62
N GLU A 389 -6.55 24.07 -10.36
CA GLU A 389 -7.22 25.32 -10.76
C GLU A 389 -6.57 26.55 -10.10
N ASN A 390 -6.18 26.43 -8.83
CA ASN A 390 -5.44 27.46 -8.13
C ASN A 390 -3.93 27.48 -8.49
N GLY A 391 -3.50 26.70 -9.49
CA GLY A 391 -2.12 26.69 -10.00
C GLY A 391 -1.08 26.19 -8.99
N TYR A 392 -1.46 25.25 -8.12
CA TYR A 392 -0.55 24.55 -7.22
C TYR A 392 -0.05 23.23 -7.85
N GLU A 393 1.21 22.90 -7.59
CA GLU A 393 1.83 21.62 -7.96
C GLU A 393 1.89 20.71 -6.73
N VAL A 394 1.40 19.47 -6.82
CA VAL A 394 1.48 18.51 -5.71
C VAL A 394 2.90 17.95 -5.63
N GLY A 395 3.67 18.42 -4.66
CA GLY A 395 5.00 17.91 -4.35
C GLY A 395 4.98 16.61 -3.53
N GLY A 396 3.92 16.36 -2.76
CA GLY A 396 3.73 15.12 -2.01
C GLY A 396 2.48 15.14 -1.14
N TYR A 397 1.74 14.04 -1.10
CA TYR A 397 0.53 13.88 -0.29
C TYR A 397 0.66 12.71 0.70
N LEU A 398 0.44 13.01 1.98
CA LEU A 398 0.38 12.07 3.10
C LEU A 398 -1.09 11.91 3.53
N ASP A 399 -1.78 10.97 2.91
CA ASP A 399 -3.11 10.48 3.34
C ASP A 399 -2.91 9.67 4.65
N ASN A 400 -3.69 9.90 5.69
CA ASN A 400 -3.64 9.15 6.95
C ASN A 400 -5.04 8.67 7.26
N ASP A 401 -5.31 7.39 7.03
CA ASP A 401 -6.59 6.76 7.33
C ASP A 401 -6.37 5.22 7.37
N ILE A 402 -6.75 4.51 8.42
CA ILE A 402 -6.96 4.94 9.81
C ILE A 402 -5.63 4.75 10.58
N VAL A 403 -5.33 5.57 11.59
CA VAL A 403 -3.97 5.67 12.19
C VAL A 403 -3.94 5.72 13.72
N GLY A 404 -5.07 5.44 14.38
CA GLY A 404 -5.26 5.54 15.82
C GLY A 404 -4.88 4.29 16.62
N ALA A 405 -5.15 3.08 16.15
CA ALA A 405 -4.99 1.86 16.96
C ALA A 405 -3.64 1.14 16.79
N ASP A 406 -3.31 0.31 17.78
CA ASP A 406 -2.12 -0.56 17.80
C ASP A 406 -2.50 -1.94 18.40
N LEU A 407 -3.49 -2.60 17.77
CA LEU A 407 -4.15 -3.79 18.31
C LEU A 407 -3.38 -5.10 18.04
N ALA A 408 -2.25 -5.31 18.73
CA ALA A 408 -1.75 -6.67 18.97
C ALA A 408 -0.92 -6.84 20.25
N PRO A 409 -0.99 -8.01 20.90
CA PRO A 409 -0.05 -8.38 21.95
C PRO A 409 1.35 -8.66 21.38
N GLY A 410 2.38 -7.97 21.89
CA GLY A 410 3.77 -8.47 21.83
C GLY A 410 4.83 -7.57 21.19
N GLY A 411 4.52 -6.35 20.73
CA GLY A 411 5.52 -5.45 20.16
C GLY A 411 5.10 -3.98 20.14
N ARG A 412 6.03 -3.10 19.73
CA ARG A 412 5.67 -1.78 19.19
C ARG A 412 5.47 -1.96 17.70
N HIS A 413 4.30 -1.59 17.17
CA HIS A 413 4.07 -1.70 15.74
C HIS A 413 4.56 -0.46 15.00
N ARG A 414 4.47 -0.53 13.67
CA ARG A 414 4.90 0.49 12.73
C ARG A 414 3.75 0.80 11.80
N VAL A 415 3.53 2.07 11.53
CA VAL A 415 2.53 2.51 10.57
C VAL A 415 2.89 1.96 9.19
N ARG A 416 1.91 1.36 8.51
CA ARG A 416 2.03 0.89 7.13
C ARG A 416 1.96 2.10 6.21
N VAL A 417 2.89 2.21 5.26
CA VAL A 417 2.86 3.25 4.23
C VAL A 417 2.64 2.58 2.87
N PHE A 418 1.41 2.67 2.39
CA PHE A 418 0.96 2.15 1.11
C PHE A 418 1.33 3.10 -0.04
N SER A 419 1.60 2.53 -1.22
CA SER A 419 2.12 3.24 -2.38
C SER A 419 1.83 2.50 -3.70
N GLY A 420 1.06 3.14 -4.58
CA GLY A 420 0.76 2.61 -5.92
C GLY A 420 2.00 2.45 -6.78
N GLY A 421 2.04 1.41 -7.60
CA GLY A 421 3.25 0.99 -8.33
C GLY A 421 3.53 1.67 -9.67
N GLY A 422 2.71 2.64 -10.09
CA GLY A 422 2.78 3.20 -11.44
C GLY A 422 2.34 2.20 -12.54
N PRO A 423 2.44 2.57 -13.82
CA PRO A 423 1.98 1.73 -14.94
C PRO A 423 2.76 0.42 -15.12
N ASP A 424 4.03 0.36 -14.70
CA ASP A 424 4.86 -0.85 -14.76
C ASP A 424 4.74 -1.72 -13.48
N GLY A 425 4.13 -1.20 -12.42
CA GLY A 425 4.03 -1.87 -11.13
C GLY A 425 5.34 -1.91 -10.33
N VAL A 426 6.40 -1.22 -10.78
CA VAL A 426 7.76 -1.26 -10.23
C VAL A 426 8.12 0.05 -9.53
N ASP A 427 7.96 1.21 -10.18
CA ASP A 427 8.32 2.51 -9.60
C ASP A 427 7.35 3.64 -9.96
N SER A 428 7.22 4.59 -9.04
CA SER A 428 6.29 5.72 -9.16
C SER A 428 6.69 6.86 -8.21
N PRO A 429 6.20 8.09 -8.45
CA PRO A 429 6.31 9.18 -7.49
C PRO A 429 5.78 8.82 -6.09
N SER A 430 4.79 7.93 -6.01
CA SER A 430 4.23 7.42 -4.76
C SER A 430 5.20 6.48 -4.02
N ARG A 431 5.89 5.57 -4.71
CA ARG A 431 6.91 4.71 -4.09
C ARG A 431 8.15 5.51 -3.68
N ASP A 432 8.51 6.54 -4.42
CA ASP A 432 9.60 7.44 -4.03
C ASP A 432 9.25 8.36 -2.86
N LEU A 433 8.00 8.81 -2.75
CA LEU A 433 7.49 9.46 -1.53
C LEU A 433 7.50 8.49 -0.33
N ALA A 434 7.06 7.24 -0.50
CA ALA A 434 7.09 6.24 0.57
C ALA A 434 8.52 5.96 1.05
N ARG A 435 9.49 5.86 0.15
CA ARG A 435 10.92 5.74 0.48
C ARG A 435 11.43 6.95 1.24
N ALA A 436 11.06 8.16 0.83
CA ALA A 436 11.42 9.38 1.56
C ALA A 436 10.83 9.38 2.98
N VAL A 437 9.58 8.94 3.15
CA VAL A 437 8.95 8.74 4.47
C VAL A 437 9.74 7.73 5.32
N GLU A 438 10.16 6.57 4.79
CA GLU A 438 10.98 5.60 5.55
C GLU A 438 12.38 6.15 5.91
N GLU A 439 13.01 6.93 5.01
CA GLU A 439 14.31 7.56 5.25
C GLU A 439 14.24 8.68 6.30
N ILE A 440 13.13 9.43 6.35
CA ILE A 440 12.93 10.57 7.26
C ILE A 440 12.41 10.13 8.63
N ALA A 441 11.36 9.30 8.69
CA ALA A 441 10.76 8.84 9.93
C ALA A 441 11.50 7.65 10.56
N GLY A 442 12.24 6.89 9.75
CA GLY A 442 13.03 5.74 10.18
C GLY A 442 12.29 4.40 10.10
N ARG A 443 13.06 3.33 9.84
CA ARG A 443 12.57 1.95 9.71
C ARG A 443 11.92 1.38 10.97
N ASP A 444 12.15 1.99 12.12
CA ASP A 444 11.57 1.58 13.40
C ASP A 444 10.19 2.22 13.66
N ALA A 445 9.78 3.21 12.85
CA ALA A 445 8.45 3.83 12.88
C ALA A 445 7.58 3.41 11.68
N VAL A 446 8.19 3.20 10.50
CA VAL A 446 7.48 2.99 9.22
C VAL A 446 7.68 1.57 8.67
N ARG A 447 6.65 1.02 8.03
CA ARG A 447 6.71 -0.19 7.19
C ARG A 447 6.21 0.12 5.78
N LEU A 448 7.11 0.10 4.80
CA LEU A 448 6.76 0.19 3.38
C LEU A 448 5.84 -0.96 2.95
N ILE A 449 4.74 -0.63 2.26
CA ILE A 449 3.86 -1.58 1.57
C ILE A 449 3.73 -1.15 0.09
N PHE A 450 4.28 -1.94 -0.82
CA PHE A 450 4.26 -1.64 -2.26
C PHE A 450 2.98 -2.12 -2.96
N ARG A 451 1.83 -1.76 -2.37
CA ARG A 451 0.49 -1.89 -2.94
C ARG A 451 -0.17 -0.52 -2.90
N LEU A 452 -1.10 -0.24 -3.83
CA LEU A 452 -1.93 0.97 -3.76
C LEU A 452 -2.62 1.06 -2.38
N ASP A 453 -3.24 -0.03 -1.96
CA ASP A 453 -4.08 -0.07 -0.76
C ASP A 453 -4.10 -1.47 -0.11
N ARG A 454 -4.86 -1.57 0.97
CA ARG A 454 -5.42 -2.79 1.57
C ARG A 454 -6.29 -3.53 0.52
N LEU A 455 -6.47 -4.84 0.67
CA LEU A 455 -7.30 -5.59 -0.27
C LEU A 455 -8.78 -5.23 -0.10
N GLY A 456 -9.41 -4.72 -1.16
CA GLY A 456 -10.85 -4.39 -1.19
C GLY A 456 -11.22 -3.01 -0.62
N ARG A 457 -10.24 -2.16 -0.24
CA ARG A 457 -10.47 -0.80 0.28
C ARG A 457 -10.09 0.29 -0.72
N GLY A 458 -10.48 1.52 -0.39
CA GLY A 458 -10.05 2.78 -0.97
C GLY A 458 -9.40 3.69 0.08
N GLY A 459 -9.11 4.91 -0.36
CA GLY A 459 -8.50 5.96 0.44
C GLY A 459 -8.20 7.21 -0.38
N ASP A 460 -8.18 8.37 0.26
CA ASP A 460 -8.11 9.70 -0.38
C ASP A 460 -6.82 9.97 -1.16
N HIS A 461 -5.72 9.24 -0.93
CA HIS A 461 -4.54 9.28 -1.81
C HIS A 461 -4.85 8.91 -3.28
N ARG A 462 -5.88 8.10 -3.53
CA ARG A 462 -6.07 7.41 -4.82
C ARG A 462 -6.21 8.34 -6.04
N PRO A 463 -7.04 9.40 -6.05
CA PRO A 463 -7.16 10.29 -7.20
C PRO A 463 -5.82 10.97 -7.56
N PHE A 464 -4.95 11.17 -6.57
CA PHE A 464 -3.61 11.71 -6.78
C PHE A 464 -2.66 10.67 -7.39
N VAL A 465 -2.70 9.41 -6.94
CA VAL A 465 -1.91 8.32 -7.56
C VAL A 465 -2.36 8.05 -9.00
N GLU A 466 -3.67 8.08 -9.26
CA GLU A 466 -4.25 7.91 -10.61
C GLU A 466 -3.89 9.08 -11.53
N ALA A 467 -3.69 10.29 -10.99
CA ALA A 467 -3.09 11.43 -11.69
C ALA A 467 -1.56 11.37 -11.81
N ASN A 468 -0.92 10.25 -11.45
CA ASN A 468 0.54 10.03 -11.40
C ASN A 468 1.30 11.05 -10.53
N LEU A 469 0.70 11.47 -9.41
CA LEU A 469 1.30 12.37 -8.43
C LEU A 469 1.90 11.60 -7.24
N PRO A 470 2.87 12.16 -6.52
CA PRO A 470 3.42 11.54 -5.31
C PRO A 470 2.38 11.57 -4.17
N ALA A 471 1.69 10.46 -3.96
CA ALA A 471 0.72 10.29 -2.88
C ALA A 471 0.88 8.92 -2.20
N VAL A 472 0.84 8.91 -0.87
CA VAL A 472 0.97 7.71 -0.04
C VAL A 472 -0.04 7.72 1.08
N ARG A 473 -0.42 6.52 1.53
CA ARG A 473 -1.38 6.32 2.61
C ARG A 473 -0.73 5.68 3.82
N PHE A 474 -0.84 6.36 4.95
CA PHE A 474 -0.52 5.85 6.28
C PHE A 474 -1.74 5.12 6.82
N THR A 475 -1.55 3.87 7.25
CA THR A 475 -2.57 3.11 7.98
C THR A 475 -1.92 2.37 9.14
N GLU A 476 -2.63 2.25 10.25
CA GLU A 476 -2.33 1.43 11.43
C GLU A 476 -1.94 -0.03 11.07
N PRO A 477 -1.36 -0.83 11.97
CA PRO A 477 -0.79 -2.13 11.58
C PRO A 477 -1.84 -3.23 11.31
N LEU A 478 -2.97 -3.24 12.04
CA LEU A 478 -3.87 -4.39 12.21
C LEU A 478 -5.31 -3.92 12.53
N GLU A 479 -6.07 -3.68 11.46
CA GLU A 479 -7.48 -3.34 11.45
C GLU A 479 -8.38 -4.41 12.12
N ASP A 480 -9.44 -3.99 12.81
CA ASP A 480 -10.56 -4.83 13.25
C ASP A 480 -11.90 -4.18 12.88
N TYR A 481 -12.55 -4.70 11.84
CA TYR A 481 -13.81 -4.19 11.27
C TYR A 481 -15.02 -4.29 12.22
N ALA A 482 -14.87 -4.74 13.47
CA ALA A 482 -15.86 -4.49 14.52
C ALA A 482 -15.81 -3.04 15.06
N HIS A 483 -14.68 -2.35 14.86
CA HIS A 483 -14.38 -1.00 15.32
C HIS A 483 -14.25 -0.01 14.15
N GLU A 484 -14.74 -0.35 12.95
CA GLU A 484 -14.74 0.48 11.73
C GLU A 484 -16.09 0.34 11.01
N HIS A 485 -16.65 1.40 10.41
CA HIS A 485 -17.94 1.38 9.68
C HIS A 485 -19.10 0.61 10.38
N GLN A 486 -19.10 0.53 11.71
CA GLN A 486 -20.10 -0.22 12.50
C GLN A 486 -21.08 0.72 13.21
N THR A 487 -22.39 0.46 13.05
CA THR A 487 -23.41 1.07 13.91
C THR A 487 -23.16 0.63 15.36
N PRO A 488 -22.93 1.55 16.32
CA PRO A 488 -22.45 1.20 17.66
C PRO A 488 -23.46 0.39 18.46
N ARG A 489 -23.04 -0.80 18.93
CA ARG A 489 -23.90 -1.76 19.65
C ARG A 489 -23.08 -2.71 20.52
N ILE A 490 -23.75 -3.51 21.34
CA ILE A 490 -23.17 -4.68 21.99
C ILE A 490 -23.96 -5.90 21.51
N GLU A 491 -23.26 -6.91 21.01
CA GLU A 491 -23.83 -8.10 20.39
C GLU A 491 -23.00 -9.32 20.83
N ASP A 492 -23.65 -10.33 21.44
CA ASP A 492 -23.01 -11.48 22.10
C ASP A 492 -21.85 -11.14 23.07
N GLY A 493 -21.91 -9.96 23.68
CA GLY A 493 -20.87 -9.45 24.59
C GLY A 493 -19.66 -8.82 23.90
N ARG A 494 -19.58 -8.84 22.56
CA ARG A 494 -18.61 -8.04 21.80
C ARG A 494 -19.15 -6.61 21.65
N LEU A 495 -18.28 -5.63 21.87
CA LEU A 495 -18.54 -4.22 21.57
C LEU A 495 -18.30 -3.97 20.08
N TYR A 496 -19.22 -3.25 19.45
CA TYR A 496 -19.14 -2.82 18.06
C TYR A 496 -19.29 -1.29 17.96
N GLY A 497 -18.80 -0.74 16.85
CA GLY A 497 -18.71 0.69 16.59
C GLY A 497 -17.30 1.19 16.81
N ASP A 498 -16.86 2.09 15.94
CA ASP A 498 -15.62 2.84 16.13
C ASP A 498 -15.73 3.71 17.39
N ARG A 499 -14.73 3.60 18.29
CA ARG A 499 -14.74 4.19 19.63
C ARG A 499 -13.32 4.53 20.09
N ILE A 500 -13.21 5.66 20.78
CA ILE A 500 -11.96 6.20 21.32
C ILE A 500 -11.23 5.28 22.32
N GLU A 501 -11.91 4.27 22.86
CA GLU A 501 -11.34 3.30 23.80
C GLU A 501 -10.37 2.29 23.16
N PHE A 502 -10.39 2.15 21.82
CA PHE A 502 -9.47 1.28 21.08
C PHE A 502 -8.15 1.96 20.67
N LEU A 503 -8.08 3.31 20.78
CA LEU A 503 -6.98 4.10 20.22
C LEU A 503 -5.73 4.15 21.10
N SER A 504 -4.56 4.07 20.46
CA SER A 504 -3.24 4.18 21.07
C SER A 504 -2.64 5.57 20.82
N PHE A 505 -2.96 6.53 21.68
CA PHE A 505 -2.42 7.90 21.60
C PHE A 505 -0.87 7.98 21.55
N PRO A 506 -0.10 7.09 22.22
CA PRO A 506 1.34 7.02 22.02
C PRO A 506 1.77 6.63 20.58
N PHE A 507 1.03 5.73 19.93
CA PHE A 507 1.24 5.34 18.53
C PHE A 507 0.82 6.47 17.57
N LEU A 508 -0.40 7.00 17.71
CA LEU A 508 -0.90 8.15 16.95
C LEU A 508 0.05 9.36 17.04
N GLY A 509 0.65 9.60 18.20
CA GLY A 509 1.67 10.64 18.38
C GLY A 509 3.02 10.36 17.70
N ASP A 510 3.40 9.09 17.51
CA ASP A 510 4.54 8.72 16.67
C ASP A 510 4.19 8.85 15.16
N VAL A 511 2.93 8.59 14.74
CA VAL A 511 2.46 8.84 13.37
C VAL A 511 2.39 10.34 13.04
N ALA A 512 1.83 11.16 13.93
CA ALA A 512 1.82 12.62 13.78
C ALA A 512 3.23 13.19 13.66
N ARG A 513 4.18 12.65 14.43
CA ARG A 513 5.61 13.00 14.32
C ARG A 513 6.21 12.61 12.97
N ALA A 514 5.93 11.42 12.46
CA ALA A 514 6.43 10.93 11.17
C ALA A 514 5.95 11.81 10.01
N ASN A 515 4.67 12.18 10.01
CA ASN A 515 4.08 13.11 9.04
C ASN A 515 4.71 14.50 9.14
N ALA A 516 4.71 15.10 10.34
CA ALA A 516 5.23 16.46 10.53
C ALA A 516 6.73 16.57 10.19
N GLU A 517 7.54 15.57 10.51
CA GLU A 517 8.96 15.54 10.16
C GLU A 517 9.19 15.32 8.65
N THR A 518 8.36 14.51 7.98
CA THR A 518 8.37 14.37 6.51
C THR A 518 8.08 15.70 5.82
N LEU A 519 6.97 16.36 6.19
CA LEU A 519 6.62 17.68 5.67
C LEU A 519 7.72 18.71 5.94
N ARG A 520 8.30 18.70 7.15
CA ARG A 520 9.39 19.61 7.55
C ARG A 520 10.60 19.50 6.64
N GLN A 521 11.01 18.30 6.24
CA GLN A 521 12.18 18.11 5.38
C GLN A 521 11.86 18.37 3.91
N LEU A 522 10.74 17.84 3.39
CA LEU A 522 10.39 18.00 1.97
C LEU A 522 10.12 19.47 1.59
N ALA A 523 9.43 20.24 2.44
CA ALA A 523 9.17 21.65 2.18
C ALA A 523 10.37 22.59 2.42
N GLN A 524 11.50 22.06 2.90
CA GLN A 524 12.81 22.75 2.98
C GLN A 524 13.76 22.37 1.84
N ALA A 525 13.40 21.38 1.01
CA ALA A 525 14.24 20.90 -0.07
C ALA A 525 14.31 21.88 -1.26
N PRO A 526 15.35 21.78 -2.10
CA PRO A 526 15.32 22.29 -3.47
C PRO A 526 14.21 21.66 -4.31
N ALA A 527 13.89 22.30 -5.45
CA ALA A 527 13.17 21.62 -6.52
C ALA A 527 13.89 20.32 -6.93
N ALA A 528 13.11 19.27 -7.20
CA ALA A 528 13.62 18.04 -7.79
C ALA A 528 14.27 18.31 -9.15
N PRO A 529 15.23 17.47 -9.59
CA PRO A 529 15.66 17.47 -10.99
C PRO A 529 14.50 17.07 -11.91
N VAL A 530 14.59 17.45 -13.18
CA VAL A 530 13.65 17.03 -14.23
C VAL A 530 14.42 16.38 -15.38
N GLN A 531 13.72 15.69 -16.28
CA GLN A 531 14.33 14.96 -17.40
C GLN A 531 15.44 14.01 -16.94
N VAL A 532 15.18 13.23 -15.88
CA VAL A 532 16.14 12.22 -15.41
C VAL A 532 16.05 11.02 -16.34
N GLU A 533 17.11 10.81 -17.11
CA GLU A 533 17.18 9.82 -18.20
C GLU A 533 18.34 8.85 -17.94
N VAL A 534 18.10 7.55 -18.22
CA VAL A 534 19.15 6.53 -18.25
C VAL A 534 19.42 6.10 -19.69
N SER A 535 20.71 6.04 -20.03
CA SER A 535 21.24 5.51 -21.29
C SER A 535 22.53 4.70 -21.02
N GLY A 536 23.24 4.30 -22.08
CA GLY A 536 24.40 3.40 -21.98
C GLY A 536 24.06 1.91 -22.05
N GLY A 537 22.82 1.56 -22.41
CA GLY A 537 22.42 0.18 -22.69
C GLY A 537 23.28 -0.47 -23.78
N VAL A 538 23.52 -1.78 -23.65
CA VAL A 538 24.51 -2.54 -24.45
C VAL A 538 25.97 -2.02 -24.28
N THR A 539 26.26 -1.35 -23.15
CA THR A 539 27.62 -0.97 -22.75
C THR A 539 27.84 -1.33 -21.27
N PRO A 540 29.10 -1.46 -20.79
CA PRO A 540 29.38 -1.78 -19.38
C PRO A 540 29.20 -0.58 -18.42
N ASN A 541 28.69 0.56 -18.89
CA ASN A 541 28.62 1.80 -18.11
C ASN A 541 27.24 2.47 -18.27
N ALA A 542 26.43 2.48 -17.22
CA ALA A 542 25.22 3.29 -17.17
C ALA A 542 25.56 4.79 -17.25
N LYS A 543 24.76 5.55 -17.99
CA LYS A 543 24.82 7.01 -18.12
C LYS A 543 23.54 7.61 -17.59
N ILE A 544 23.63 8.49 -16.60
CA ILE A 544 22.47 9.18 -16.01
C ILE A 544 22.56 10.66 -16.37
N GLY A 545 21.59 11.15 -17.14
CA GLY A 545 21.41 12.57 -17.46
C GLY A 545 20.30 13.19 -16.64
N TRP A 546 20.40 14.46 -16.28
CA TRP A 546 19.30 15.23 -15.68
C TRP A 546 19.47 16.74 -15.88
N THR A 547 18.36 17.47 -15.90
CA THR A 547 18.33 18.94 -15.92
C THR A 547 17.69 19.50 -14.63
N ALA A 548 17.92 20.78 -14.36
CA ALA A 548 17.31 21.49 -13.22
C ALA A 548 17.37 23.01 -13.42
N GLY A 549 16.33 23.72 -12.99
CA GLY A 549 16.36 25.19 -12.90
C GLY A 549 17.36 25.69 -11.83
N GLU A 550 17.68 26.98 -11.85
CA GLU A 550 18.52 27.58 -10.81
C GLU A 550 17.85 27.49 -9.43
N ASP A 551 18.63 27.13 -8.42
CA ASP A 551 18.24 27.21 -7.02
C ASP A 551 19.47 27.62 -6.20
N ARG A 552 19.40 28.78 -5.54
CA ARG A 552 20.51 29.32 -4.75
C ARG A 552 20.78 28.51 -3.48
N GLU A 553 19.79 27.79 -2.95
CA GLU A 553 19.91 26.99 -1.73
C GLU A 553 20.18 25.51 -2.00
N ARG A 554 20.25 25.10 -3.28
CA ARG A 554 20.78 23.79 -3.67
C ARG A 554 22.31 23.76 -3.51
N ALA A 555 22.82 22.64 -3.00
CA ALA A 555 24.24 22.32 -2.92
C ALA A 555 24.70 21.35 -4.02
N GLY A 556 23.77 20.57 -4.57
CA GLY A 556 24.01 19.63 -5.66
C GLY A 556 22.92 18.57 -5.77
N PHE A 557 23.30 17.39 -6.25
CA PHE A 557 22.42 16.26 -6.53
C PHE A 557 23.04 14.95 -6.01
N GLU A 558 22.24 14.12 -5.34
CA GLU A 558 22.60 12.74 -5.06
C GLU A 558 22.14 11.86 -6.23
N ILE A 559 23.10 11.17 -6.85
CA ILE A 559 22.84 10.11 -7.83
C ILE A 559 22.56 8.84 -7.05
N LEU A 560 21.41 8.22 -7.31
CA LEU A 560 20.88 7.07 -6.59
C LEU A 560 20.86 5.83 -7.48
N TRP A 561 21.05 4.67 -6.87
CA TRP A 561 20.87 3.36 -7.51
C TRP A 561 20.23 2.35 -6.55
N ARG A 562 19.64 1.28 -7.08
CA ARG A 562 19.17 0.11 -6.32
C ARG A 562 19.23 -1.15 -7.20
N GLU A 563 19.47 -2.32 -6.60
CA GLU A 563 19.26 -3.59 -7.31
C GLU A 563 17.80 -3.67 -7.79
N THR A 564 17.54 -4.39 -8.87
CA THR A 564 16.15 -4.62 -9.31
C THR A 564 15.28 -5.26 -8.22
N THR A 565 15.89 -6.05 -7.33
CA THR A 565 15.29 -6.73 -6.18
C THR A 565 15.29 -5.93 -4.87
N ASP A 566 16.04 -4.83 -4.74
CA ASP A 566 16.05 -4.01 -3.51
C ASP A 566 14.98 -2.91 -3.60
N PRO A 567 14.02 -2.83 -2.65
CA PRO A 567 13.03 -1.76 -2.62
C PRO A 567 13.59 -0.36 -2.30
N ARG A 568 14.89 -0.17 -1.99
CA ARG A 568 15.44 1.09 -1.45
C ARG A 568 16.59 1.67 -2.25
N TRP A 569 16.58 2.99 -2.39
CA TRP A 569 17.69 3.75 -2.95
C TRP A 569 18.92 3.75 -2.04
N THR A 570 20.08 3.65 -2.67
CA THR A 570 21.39 3.98 -2.09
C THR A 570 22.01 5.13 -2.89
N VAL A 571 22.60 6.12 -2.22
CA VAL A 571 23.42 7.13 -2.92
C VAL A 571 24.68 6.46 -3.46
N TYR A 572 24.90 6.56 -4.77
CA TYR A 572 26.11 6.14 -5.47
C TYR A 572 27.19 7.23 -5.41
N ASP A 573 26.87 8.44 -5.87
CA ASP A 573 27.79 9.59 -5.90
C ASP A 573 27.05 10.93 -5.83
N PHE A 574 27.78 12.05 -5.78
CA PHE A 574 27.24 13.40 -5.63
C PHE A 574 27.81 14.37 -6.68
N ALA A 575 26.92 15.10 -7.37
CA ALA A 575 27.26 16.08 -8.39
C ALA A 575 26.88 17.50 -7.95
N THR A 576 27.78 18.47 -8.12
CA THR A 576 27.55 19.88 -7.72
C THR A 576 26.69 20.68 -8.71
N SER A 577 26.52 20.18 -9.94
CA SER A 577 25.71 20.76 -11.01
C SER A 577 24.84 19.70 -11.70
N ALA A 578 23.88 20.13 -12.52
CA ALA A 578 23.14 19.24 -13.42
C ALA A 578 23.99 18.90 -14.66
N GLY A 579 23.66 17.82 -15.37
CA GLY A 579 24.45 17.32 -16.51
C GLY A 579 24.29 15.80 -16.71
N GLU A 580 25.36 15.15 -17.20
CA GLU A 580 25.49 13.69 -17.29
C GLU A 580 26.51 13.18 -16.27
N SER A 581 26.27 12.01 -15.70
CA SER A 581 27.26 11.21 -14.98
C SER A 581 27.40 9.81 -15.58
N VAL A 582 28.62 9.27 -15.61
CA VAL A 582 28.96 7.97 -16.19
C VAL A 582 29.41 7.02 -15.08
N LEU A 583 28.64 5.95 -14.88
CA LEU A 583 28.83 4.98 -13.81
C LEU A 583 29.65 3.79 -14.36
N THR A 584 30.97 3.93 -14.34
CA THR A 584 31.90 2.97 -14.94
C THR A 584 31.80 1.58 -14.31
N GLY A 585 31.58 0.54 -15.12
CA GLY A 585 31.44 -0.84 -14.66
C GLY A 585 30.10 -1.12 -13.95
N VAL A 586 29.05 -0.38 -14.29
CA VAL A 586 27.69 -0.58 -13.76
C VAL A 586 26.75 -0.84 -14.94
N SER A 587 26.21 -2.06 -15.02
CA SER A 587 25.17 -2.43 -15.99
C SER A 587 23.91 -1.59 -15.82
N THR A 588 23.29 -1.18 -16.93
CA THR A 588 21.94 -0.58 -16.96
C THR A 588 20.85 -1.57 -16.56
N ASP A 589 21.08 -2.86 -16.80
CA ASP A 589 20.02 -3.87 -16.81
C ASP A 589 19.85 -4.51 -15.43
N ASN A 590 20.89 -4.43 -14.60
CA ASN A 590 20.91 -4.97 -13.23
C ASN A 590 20.37 -3.96 -12.19
N ARG A 591 20.10 -2.71 -12.59
CA ARG A 591 19.91 -1.58 -11.67
C ARG A 591 18.81 -0.62 -12.12
N PHE A 592 18.02 -0.17 -11.14
CA PHE A 592 17.29 1.08 -11.28
C PHE A 592 18.15 2.24 -10.78
N PHE A 593 17.90 3.42 -11.33
CA PHE A 593 18.60 4.66 -11.00
C PHE A 593 17.61 5.79 -10.74
N ALA A 594 18.02 6.77 -9.95
CA ALA A 594 17.25 8.00 -9.72
C ALA A 594 18.20 9.15 -9.41
N VAL A 595 17.71 10.39 -9.47
CA VAL A 595 18.46 11.57 -9.00
C VAL A 595 17.56 12.38 -8.07
N ARG A 596 18.13 12.94 -6.99
CA ARG A 596 17.45 13.91 -6.13
C ARG A 596 18.31 15.12 -5.86
N ALA A 597 17.68 16.28 -5.71
CA ALA A 597 18.38 17.52 -5.35
C ALA A 597 18.62 17.58 -3.84
N VAL A 598 19.75 18.14 -3.42
CA VAL A 598 20.12 18.31 -2.01
C VAL A 598 20.41 19.77 -1.71
N GLY A 599 19.78 20.29 -0.66
CA GLY A 599 19.98 21.66 -0.18
C GLY A 599 21.26 21.82 0.64
N LYS A 600 21.76 23.06 0.72
CA LYS A 600 22.86 23.45 1.65
C LYS A 600 22.50 23.19 3.12
N ASN A 601 21.20 23.17 3.42
CA ASN A 601 20.62 22.81 4.71
C ASN A 601 20.59 21.29 4.99
N GLY A 602 20.90 20.43 4.01
CA GLY A 602 20.80 18.96 4.12
C GLY A 602 19.41 18.37 3.80
N ALA A 603 18.42 19.21 3.48
CA ALA A 603 17.11 18.76 3.01
C ALA A 603 17.21 18.19 1.58
N ARG A 604 16.32 17.24 1.25
CA ARG A 604 16.38 16.43 0.03
C ARG A 604 15.04 16.42 -0.69
N SER A 605 15.05 16.56 -2.02
CA SER A 605 13.84 16.33 -2.80
C SER A 605 13.45 14.85 -2.75
N ILE A 606 12.20 14.55 -3.09
CA ILE A 606 11.83 13.20 -3.50
C ILE A 606 12.75 12.79 -4.67
N PRO A 607 13.21 11.52 -4.73
CA PRO A 607 13.86 10.97 -5.92
C PRO A 607 13.00 11.12 -7.17
N VAL A 608 13.65 11.35 -8.31
CA VAL A 608 13.04 11.16 -9.63
C VAL A 608 13.75 9.98 -10.28
N ALA A 609 13.02 8.87 -10.43
CA ALA A 609 13.48 7.68 -11.12
C ALA A 609 13.88 7.99 -12.58
N ALA A 610 14.99 7.42 -13.02
CA ALA A 610 15.52 7.64 -14.36
C ALA A 610 14.71 6.85 -15.39
N GLN A 611 14.12 7.54 -16.36
CA GLN A 611 13.40 6.90 -17.46
C GLN A 611 14.39 6.41 -18.52
N LEU A 612 14.20 5.19 -19.01
CA LEU A 612 15.00 4.68 -20.13
C LEU A 612 14.65 5.47 -21.39
N MET A 613 15.65 6.04 -22.06
CA MET A 613 15.43 6.65 -23.38
C MET A 613 14.80 5.63 -24.33
N PRO A 614 13.69 5.95 -25.03
CA PRO A 614 13.09 5.03 -25.99
C PRO A 614 14.13 4.56 -27.01
N PRO A 615 14.20 3.25 -27.34
CA PRO A 615 15.15 2.78 -28.34
C PRO A 615 14.87 3.48 -29.67
N PRO A 616 15.92 3.93 -30.40
CA PRO A 616 15.72 4.53 -31.71
C PRO A 616 14.94 3.55 -32.62
N PRO A 617 14.06 4.05 -33.49
CA PRO A 617 13.21 3.19 -34.32
C PRO A 617 14.08 2.21 -35.12
N LYS A 618 13.70 0.93 -35.07
CA LYS A 618 14.40 -0.13 -35.80
C LYS A 618 14.38 0.21 -37.30
N LYS A 619 15.57 0.28 -37.90
CA LYS A 619 15.79 0.44 -39.34
C LYS A 619 15.70 -0.89 -40.06
#